data_AF-A0A328S2M7-F1
#
_entry.id   AF-A0A328S2M7-F1
#
_cell.length_a   1.000
_cell.length_b   1.000
_cell.length_c   1.000
_cell.angle_alpha   90.00
_cell.angle_beta   90.00
_cell.angle_gamma   90.00
#
_symmetry.space_group_name_H-M   'P 1'
#
loop_
_entity.id
_entity.type
_entity.pdbx_description
1 polymer ?
#
loop_
_entity_poly.entity_id
_entity_poly.type
_entity_poly.pdbx_seq_one_letter_code
_entity_poly.pdbx_strand_id
1 'polypeptide(L)' 'MTEIPKAPVTRIVKKAGAERISKEAEEKIVEAVEAYACRLGKKVFDNANHAGRKTIQPEDVELATKKYC' A
#
# COMPACT_ATOMS: atom_id res chain seq x y z
N MET A 1 -10.85 -2.31 -12.43
CA MET A 1 -11.68 -1.85 -11.31
C MET A 1 -10.77 -1.91 -10.11
N THR A 2 -10.55 -0.78 -9.43
CA THR A 2 -9.61 -0.70 -8.30
C THR A 2 -10.34 -1.09 -7.02
N GLU A 3 -9.76 -1.97 -6.20
CA GLU A 3 -10.39 -2.44 -4.95
C GLU A 3 -10.41 -1.34 -3.87
N ILE A 4 -9.51 -0.38 -3.98
CA ILE A 4 -9.37 0.72 -3.02
C ILE A 4 -10.28 1.90 -3.42
N PRO A 5 -11.15 2.40 -2.52
CA PRO A 5 -11.94 3.58 -2.79
C PRO A 5 -11.08 4.83 -3.01
N LYS A 6 -11.46 5.69 -3.97
CA LYS A 6 -10.70 6.90 -4.33
C LYS A 6 -10.60 7.91 -3.17
N ALA A 7 -11.72 8.18 -2.50
CA ALA A 7 -11.80 9.25 -1.49
C ALA A 7 -10.81 9.11 -0.30
N PRO A 8 -10.63 7.92 0.32
CA PRO A 8 -9.60 7.69 1.33
C PRO A 8 -8.18 8.00 0.84
N VAL A 9 -7.85 7.56 -0.38
CA VAL A 9 -6.52 7.77 -0.99
C VAL A 9 -6.29 9.26 -1.23
N THR A 10 -7.24 9.94 -1.87
CA THR A 10 -7.19 11.40 -2.07
C THR A 10 -7.01 12.15 -0.76
N ARG A 11 -7.67 11.73 0.33
CA ARG A 11 -7.53 12.36 1.65
C ARG A 11 -6.11 12.23 2.23
N ILE A 12 -5.44 11.10 2.02
CA ILE A 12 -4.04 10.89 2.44
C ILE A 12 -3.12 11.83 1.65
N VAL A 13 -3.31 11.94 0.33
CA VAL A 13 -2.51 12.82 -0.53
C VAL A 13 -2.71 14.29 -0.18
N LYS A 14 -3.95 14.70 0.14
CA LYS A 14 -4.21 16.08 0.60
C LYS A 14 -3.52 16.39 1.92
N LYS A 15 -3.46 15.43 2.85
CA LYS A 15 -2.69 15.58 4.10
C LYS A 15 -1.19 15.73 3.85
N ALA A 16 -0.68 15.24 2.73
CA ALA A 16 0.71 15.44 2.31
C ALA A 16 0.98 16.83 1.70
N GLY A 17 -0.03 17.72 1.65
CA GLY A 17 0.09 19.10 1.18
C GLY A 17 -0.54 19.38 -0.19
N ALA A 18 -1.20 18.40 -0.81
CA ALA A 18 -1.91 18.65 -2.07
C ALA A 18 -3.24 19.39 -1.83
N GLU A 19 -3.40 20.60 -2.36
CA GLU A 19 -4.66 21.35 -2.24
C GLU A 19 -5.73 20.86 -3.24
N ARG A 20 -5.31 20.57 -4.48
CA ARG A 20 -6.19 20.16 -5.59
C ARG A 20 -5.58 18.95 -6.30
N ILE A 21 -6.45 18.04 -6.73
CA ILE A 21 -6.08 16.82 -7.46
C ILE A 21 -7.10 16.67 -8.59
N SER A 22 -6.65 16.47 -9.83
CA SER A 22 -7.56 16.23 -10.95
C SER A 22 -8.19 14.84 -10.85
N LYS A 23 -9.37 14.63 -11.44
CA LYS A 23 -10.05 13.31 -11.42
C LYS A 23 -9.17 12.20 -12.00
N GLU A 24 -8.46 12.47 -13.08
CA GLU A 24 -7.52 11.53 -13.72
C GLU A 24 -6.31 11.23 -12.82
N ALA A 25 -5.80 12.24 -12.10
CA ALA A 25 -4.71 12.03 -11.15
C ALA A 25 -5.17 11.19 -9.95
N GLU A 26 -6.39 11.39 -9.44
CA GLU A 26 -6.96 10.54 -8.38
C GLU A 26 -6.98 9.06 -8.80
N GLU A 27 -7.40 8.78 -10.04
CA GLU A 27 -7.40 7.41 -10.59
C GLU A 27 -6.00 6.82 -10.63
N LYS A 28 -5.03 7.56 -11.17
CA LYS A 28 -3.65 7.10 -11.28
C LYS A 28 -2.98 6.87 -9.92
N ILE A 29 -3.29 7.70 -8.93
CA ILE A 29 -2.78 7.52 -7.57
C ILE A 29 -3.35 6.24 -6.97
N VAL A 30 -4.65 5.98 -7.13
CA VAL A 30 -5.28 4.78 -6.59
C VAL A 30 -4.70 3.52 -7.23
N GLU A 31 -4.53 3.51 -8.55
CA GLU A 31 -3.84 2.43 -9.28
C GLU A 31 -2.42 2.19 -8.72
N ALA A 32 -1.66 3.27 -8.49
CA ALA A 32 -0.30 3.17 -7.95
C ALA A 32 -0.26 2.63 -6.51
N VAL A 33 -1.20 3.07 -5.67
CA VAL A 33 -1.32 2.60 -4.27
C VAL A 33 -1.69 1.12 -4.24
N GLU A 34 -2.61 0.68 -5.09
CA GLU A 34 -3.02 -0.72 -5.18
C GLU A 34 -1.87 -1.60 -5.68
N ALA A 35 -1.14 -1.17 -6.72
CA ALA A 35 0.04 -1.86 -7.20
C ALA A 35 1.16 -1.95 -6.14
N TYR A 36 1.29 -0.91 -5.31
CA TYR A 36 2.21 -0.94 -4.16
C TYR A 36 1.73 -1.91 -3.08
N ALA A 37 0.45 -1.88 -2.71
CA ALA A 37 -0.14 -2.77 -1.72
C ALA A 37 0.01 -4.24 -2.12
N CYS A 38 -0.20 -4.57 -3.40
CA CYS A 38 -0.01 -5.92 -3.93
C CYS A 38 1.45 -6.40 -3.79
N ARG A 39 2.42 -5.54 -4.14
CA ARG A 39 3.85 -5.84 -3.99
C ARG A 39 4.25 -6.00 -2.52
N LEU A 40 3.73 -5.14 -1.64
CA LEU A 40 3.95 -5.24 -0.21
C LEU A 40 3.37 -6.54 0.34
N GLY A 41 2.13 -6.88 -0.02
CA GLY A 41 1.45 -8.11 0.41
C GLY A 41 2.24 -9.35 0.03
N LYS A 42 2.76 -9.42 -1.21
CA LYS A 42 3.64 -10.52 -1.64
C LYS A 42 4.90 -10.61 -0.77
N LYS A 43 5.57 -9.48 -0.52
CA LYS A 43 6.79 -9.47 0.29
C LYS A 43 6.54 -9.91 1.74
N VAL A 44 5.45 -9.44 2.34
CA VAL A 44 5.08 -9.83 3.71
C VAL A 44 4.69 -11.31 3.78
N PHE A 45 3.96 -11.80 2.78
CA PHE A 45 3.65 -13.22 2.65
C PHE A 45 4.92 -14.07 2.49
N ASP A 46 5.84 -13.65 1.64
CA ASP A 46 7.12 -14.33 1.44
C ASP A 46 7.90 -14.39 2.76
N ASN A 47 7.93 -13.32 3.55
CA ASN A 47 8.57 -13.31 4.88
C ASN A 47 7.94 -14.35 5.83
N ALA A 48 6.60 -14.37 5.93
CA ALA A 48 5.90 -15.35 6.75
C ALA A 48 6.18 -16.80 6.28
N ASN A 49 6.18 -17.01 4.96
CA ASN A 49 6.45 -18.29 4.34
C ASN A 49 7.89 -18.79 4.58
N HIS A 50 8.89 -17.91 4.53
CA HIS A 50 10.28 -18.24 4.90
C HIS A 50 10.40 -18.64 6.38
N ALA A 51 9.54 -18.12 7.25
CA ALA A 51 9.44 -18.54 8.65
C ALA A 51 8.59 -19.82 8.85
N GLY A 52 8.13 -20.47 7.77
CA GLY A 52 7.29 -21.68 7.82
C GLY A 52 5.85 -21.41 8.27
N ARG A 53 5.42 -20.14 8.32
CA ARG A 53 4.09 -19.73 8.78
C ARG A 53 3.20 -19.39 7.57
N LYS A 54 1.91 -19.72 7.68
CA LYS A 54 0.87 -19.26 6.74
C LYS A 54 0.22 -17.94 7.17
N THR A 55 0.26 -17.65 8.46
CA THR A 55 -0.27 -16.41 9.05
C THR A 55 0.82 -15.36 9.08
N ILE A 56 0.53 -14.21 8.46
CA ILE A 56 1.36 -13.00 8.54
C ILE A 56 1.33 -12.47 9.97
N GLN A 57 2.49 -12.19 10.53
CA GLN A 57 2.68 -11.60 11.84
C GLN A 57 3.26 -10.19 11.73
N PRO A 58 3.20 -9.36 12.78
CA PRO A 58 3.73 -7.99 12.76
C PRO A 58 5.19 -7.91 12.32
N GLU A 59 6.02 -8.87 12.72
CA GLU A 59 7.46 -8.88 12.39
C GLU A 59 7.70 -9.05 10.88
N ASP A 60 6.81 -9.76 10.17
CA ASP A 60 6.88 -9.92 8.72
C ASP A 60 6.62 -8.60 8.00
N VAL A 61 5.69 -7.80 8.55
CA VAL A 61 5.32 -6.47 8.05
C VAL A 61 6.47 -5.50 8.30
N GLU A 62 6.99 -5.45 9.53
CA GLU A 62 8.12 -4.60 9.91
C GLU A 62 9.36 -4.90 9.06
N LEU A 63 9.69 -6.18 8.85
CA LEU A 63 10.80 -6.58 8.00
C LEU A 63 10.58 -6.15 6.54
N ALA A 64 9.35 -6.25 6.04
CA ALA A 64 9.01 -5.83 4.69
C ALA A 64 9.09 -4.31 4.52
N THR A 65 8.75 -3.54 5.56
CA THR A 65 8.68 -2.06 5.53
C THR A 65 9.93 -1.35 6.07
N LYS A 66 10.92 -2.08 6.61
CA LYS A 66 12.16 -1.54 7.19
C LYS A 66 12.96 -0.57 6.30
N LYS A 67 12.70 -0.53 4.99
CA LYS A 67 13.33 0.42 4.05
C LYS A 67 12.64 1.79 3.98
N TYR A 68 11.47 1.95 4.60
CA TYR A 68 10.66 3.16 4.54
C TYR A 68 10.68 3.97 5.86
N CYS A 69 11.45 3.52 6.85
CA CYS A 69 11.78 4.24 8.09
C CYS A 69 13.24 4.67 8.07
#